data_AF-A0A842V0T7-F1
#
_entry.id   AF-A0A842V0T7-F1
#
_cell.length_a   1.000
_cell.length_b   1.000
_cell.length_c   1.000
_cell.angle_alpha   90.00
_cell.angle_beta   90.00
_cell.angle_gamma   90.00
#
_symmetry.space_group_name_H-M   'P 1'
#
loop_
_entity.id
_entity.type
_entity.pdbx_description
1 polymer ?
#
loop_
_entity_poly.entity_id
_entity_poly.type
_entity_poly.pdbx_seq_one_letter_code
_entity_poly.pdbx_strand_id
1 'polypeptide(L)'
;METLALVLIIITILALAIALYSFFRKKPEKTKLQKDLWSLEKEINSMRSQGIEDDAIIKRLSDMGWDEHVVELASHDLRRPNHSLEKLQNYADSRIRKGDSKEFLKETLLEAGWSEDVVDLVLKL
;
A
#
# COMPACT_ATOMS: atom_id res chain seq x y z
N MET A 1 -38.54 37.72 23.48
CA MET A 1 -38.44 37.51 22.01
C MET A 1 -36.99 37.39 21.58
N GLU A 2 -36.11 38.30 21.97
CA GLU A 2 -34.69 38.31 21.59
C GLU A 2 -33.89 37.10 22.10
N THR A 3 -34.16 36.63 23.32
CA THR A 3 -33.48 35.45 23.90
C THR A 3 -33.80 34.14 23.17
N LEU A 4 -35.03 34.00 22.66
CA LEU A 4 -35.43 32.82 21.88
C LEU A 4 -34.75 32.78 20.51
N ALA A 5 -34.56 33.95 19.89
CA ALA A 5 -33.86 34.05 18.61
C ALA A 5 -32.38 33.63 18.74
N LEU A 6 -31.70 34.04 19.82
CA LEU A 6 -30.30 33.64 20.07
C LEU A 6 -30.15 32.13 20.29
N VAL A 7 -31.08 31.50 21.02
CA VAL A 7 -31.04 30.05 21.27
C VAL A 7 -31.19 29.25 19.97
N LEU A 8 -32.06 29.70 19.05
CA LEU A 8 -32.25 29.03 17.75
C LEU A 8 -31.01 29.12 16.85
N ILE A 9 -30.28 30.24 16.88
CA ILE A 9 -29.03 30.41 16.13
C ILE A 9 -27.94 29.47 16.66
N ILE A 10 -27.83 29.31 17.97
CA ILE A 10 -26.84 28.41 18.57
C ILE A 10 -27.12 26.95 18.20
N ILE A 11 -28.39 26.52 18.23
CA ILE A 11 -28.79 25.15 17.88
C ILE A 11 -28.48 24.85 16.41
N THR A 12 -28.72 25.80 15.50
CA THR A 12 -28.45 25.62 14.07
C THR A 12 -26.96 25.52 13.78
N ILE A 13 -26.12 26.34 14.41
CA ILE A 13 -24.65 26.24 14.30
C ILE A 13 -24.16 24.88 14.83
N LEU A 14 -24.70 24.42 15.97
CA LEU A 14 -24.32 23.14 16.55
C LEU A 14 -24.71 21.96 15.63
N ALA A 15 -25.92 21.99 15.07
CA ALA A 15 -26.38 20.98 14.13
C ALA A 15 -25.51 20.96 12.86
N LEU A 16 -25.13 22.14 12.35
CA LEU A 16 -24.26 22.26 11.17
C LEU A 16 -22.84 21.74 11.46
N ALA A 17 -22.30 22.04 12.65
CA ALA A 17 -21.01 21.53 13.09
C ALA A 17 -21.01 19.99 13.22
N ILE A 18 -22.09 19.40 13.76
CA ILE A 18 -22.26 17.93 13.86
C ILE A 18 -22.39 17.31 12.46
N ALA A 19 -23.13 17.94 11.55
CA ALA A 19 -23.28 17.48 10.17
C ALA A 19 -21.93 17.53 9.42
N LEU A 20 -21.18 18.62 9.55
CA LEU A 20 -19.83 18.73 8.98
C LEU A 20 -18.88 17.71 9.62
N TYR A 21 -18.91 17.57 10.95
CA TYR A 21 -18.08 16.60 11.67
C TYR A 21 -18.34 15.15 11.22
N SER A 22 -19.61 14.79 11.01
CA SER A 22 -19.97 13.46 10.52
C SER A 22 -19.60 13.25 9.05
N PHE A 23 -19.67 14.30 8.22
CA PHE A 23 -19.26 14.26 6.82
C PHE A 23 -17.74 14.08 6.66
N PHE A 24 -16.92 14.81 7.43
CA PHE A 24 -15.46 14.65 7.44
C PHE A 24 -14.98 13.38 8.16
N ARG A 25 -15.87 12.65 8.85
CA ARG A 25 -15.58 11.35 9.47
C ARG A 25 -15.74 10.14 8.54
N LYS A 26 -16.02 10.34 7.24
CA LYS A 26 -15.74 9.28 6.25
C LYS A 26 -14.23 9.06 6.25
N LYS A 27 -13.80 8.16 7.13
CA LYS A 27 -12.44 7.62 7.18
C LYS A 27 -12.06 7.25 5.74
N PRO A 28 -10.82 7.50 5.30
CA PRO A 28 -10.35 6.92 4.05
C PRO A 28 -10.67 5.43 4.16
N GLU A 29 -11.59 4.99 3.31
CA GLU A 29 -11.91 3.60 3.14
C GLU A 29 -10.55 2.95 2.93
N LYS A 30 -10.11 2.16 3.91
CA LYS A 30 -8.85 1.44 3.81
C LYS A 30 -9.01 0.58 2.56
N THR A 31 -8.52 1.10 1.46
CA THR A 31 -8.40 0.39 0.20
C THR A 31 -7.78 -0.95 0.56
N LYS A 32 -8.23 -2.01 -0.10
CA LYS A 32 -7.83 -3.41 0.09
C LYS A 32 -6.32 -3.67 -0.14
N LEU A 33 -5.46 -2.66 -0.03
CA LEU A 33 -4.01 -2.61 0.06
C LEU A 33 -3.40 -3.39 1.24
N GLN A 34 -4.19 -4.15 2.01
CA GLN A 34 -3.70 -5.02 3.08
C GLN A 34 -3.67 -6.51 2.69
N LYS A 35 -3.64 -6.85 1.40
CA LYS A 35 -3.03 -8.12 1.05
C LYS A 35 -1.51 -7.90 1.06
N ASP A 36 -0.88 -8.22 2.19
CA ASP A 36 0.57 -8.02 2.39
C ASP A 36 1.38 -8.74 1.31
N LEU A 37 2.54 -8.19 0.93
CA LEU A 37 3.46 -8.79 -0.06
C LEU A 37 3.80 -10.25 0.22
N TRP A 38 3.87 -10.64 1.49
CA TRP A 38 4.07 -12.02 1.87
C TRP A 38 2.96 -12.95 1.35
N SER A 39 1.71 -12.47 1.37
CA SER A 39 0.58 -13.21 0.81
C SER A 39 0.62 -13.26 -0.72
N LEU A 40 1.14 -12.21 -1.37
CA LEU A 40 1.34 -12.18 -2.82
C LEU A 40 2.38 -13.22 -3.24
N GLU A 41 3.55 -13.19 -2.60
CA GLU A 41 4.65 -14.12 -2.86
C GLU A 41 4.23 -15.57 -2.59
N LYS A 42 3.53 -15.81 -1.47
CA LYS A 42 2.98 -17.13 -1.15
C LYS A 42 2.01 -17.63 -2.22
N GLU A 43 1.12 -16.77 -2.71
CA GLU A 43 0.13 -17.13 -3.73
C GLU A 43 0.82 -17.42 -5.07
N ILE A 44 1.77 -16.58 -5.48
CA ILE A 44 2.60 -16.78 -6.66
C ILE A 44 3.36 -18.11 -6.57
N ASN A 45 4.04 -18.38 -5.46
CA ASN A 45 4.80 -19.61 -5.25
C ASN A 45 3.90 -20.85 -5.22
N SER A 46 2.73 -20.76 -4.59
CA SER A 46 1.71 -21.82 -4.61
C SER A 46 1.29 -22.14 -6.04
N MET A 47 0.96 -21.12 -6.86
CA MET A 47 0.55 -21.34 -8.25
C MET A 47 1.69 -21.86 -9.14
N ARG A 48 2.92 -21.38 -8.94
CA ARG A 48 4.10 -21.93 -9.62
C ARG A 48 4.35 -23.40 -9.26
N SER A 49 4.18 -23.78 -7.99
CA SER A 49 4.31 -25.18 -7.55
C SER A 49 3.26 -26.10 -8.16
N GLN A 50 2.13 -25.54 -8.61
CA GLN A 50 1.08 -26.24 -9.35
C GLN A 50 1.33 -26.27 -10.87
N GLY A 51 2.45 -25.70 -11.36
CA GLY A 51 2.77 -25.64 -12.79
C GLY A 51 1.93 -24.63 -13.57
N ILE A 52 1.39 -23.60 -12.91
CA ILE A 52 0.64 -22.54 -13.58
C ILE A 52 1.63 -21.57 -14.24
N GLU A 53 1.43 -21.32 -15.54
CA GLU A 53 2.20 -20.36 -16.33
C GLU A 53 2.06 -18.92 -15.79
N ASP A 54 3.14 -18.13 -15.91
CA ASP A 54 3.22 -16.79 -15.32
C ASP A 54 2.10 -15.85 -15.82
N ASP A 55 1.71 -15.92 -17.09
CA ASP A 55 0.59 -15.14 -17.64
C ASP A 55 -0.76 -15.51 -17.00
N ALA A 56 -0.96 -16.79 -16.66
CA ALA A 56 -2.15 -17.25 -15.98
C ALA A 56 -2.15 -16.85 -14.49
N ILE A 57 -0.97 -16.75 -13.87
CA ILE A 57 -0.79 -16.21 -12.51
C ILE A 57 -1.22 -14.73 -12.46
N ILE A 58 -0.70 -13.90 -13.37
CA ILE A 58 -1.03 -12.47 -13.47
C ILE A 58 -2.55 -12.27 -13.59
N LYS A 59 -3.17 -13.02 -14.50
CA LYS A 59 -4.62 -12.97 -14.69
C LYS A 59 -5.39 -13.33 -13.41
N ARG A 60 -4.98 -14.40 -12.71
CA ARG A 60 -5.62 -14.82 -11.45
C ARG A 60 -5.46 -13.77 -10.35
N LEU A 61 -4.30 -13.13 -10.25
CA LEU A 61 -4.10 -12.04 -9.29
C LEU A 61 -5.07 -10.87 -9.59
N SER A 62 -5.20 -10.48 -10.85
CA SER A 62 -6.20 -9.48 -11.24
C SER A 62 -7.63 -9.91 -10.88
N ASP A 63 -8.01 -11.16 -11.20
CA ASP A 63 -9.35 -11.71 -10.91
C ASP A 63 -9.65 -11.79 -9.40
N MET A 64 -8.62 -12.00 -8.57
CA MET A 64 -8.70 -11.99 -7.10
C MET A 64 -8.82 -10.58 -6.51
N GLY A 65 -8.87 -9.55 -7.35
CA GLY A 65 -8.96 -8.14 -6.95
C GLY A 65 -7.69 -7.62 -6.29
N TRP A 66 -6.53 -8.13 -6.70
CA TRP A 66 -5.26 -7.47 -6.40
C TRP A 66 -5.19 -6.14 -7.16
N ASP A 67 -4.49 -5.17 -6.55
CA ASP A 67 -4.31 -3.86 -7.15
C ASP A 67 -3.53 -3.96 -8.48
N GLU A 68 -3.93 -3.15 -9.47
CA GLU A 68 -3.37 -3.21 -10.83
C GLU A 68 -1.85 -2.97 -10.82
N HIS A 69 -1.36 -2.04 -10.00
CA HIS A 69 0.07 -1.77 -9.87
C HIS A 69 0.82 -2.95 -9.23
N VAL A 70 0.20 -3.64 -8.27
CA VAL A 70 0.80 -4.83 -7.65
C VAL A 70 0.89 -5.98 -8.65
N VAL A 71 -0.13 -6.14 -9.49
CA VAL A 71 -0.15 -7.14 -10.57
C VAL A 71 0.89 -6.82 -11.64
N GLU A 72 1.07 -5.54 -11.99
CA GLU A 72 2.12 -5.08 -12.91
C GLU A 72 3.53 -5.37 -12.37
N LEU A 73 3.76 -5.07 -11.08
CA LEU A 73 5.03 -5.37 -10.41
C LEU A 73 5.31 -6.87 -10.40
N ALA A 74 4.32 -7.68 -10.02
CA ALA A 74 4.42 -9.13 -10.05
C ALA A 74 4.67 -9.66 -11.46
N SER A 75 4.02 -9.10 -12.49
CA SER A 75 4.24 -9.45 -13.89
C SER A 75 5.69 -9.22 -14.32
N HIS A 76 6.25 -8.07 -13.91
CA HIS A 76 7.65 -7.74 -14.19
C HIS A 76 8.62 -8.69 -13.48
N ASP A 77 8.35 -9.05 -12.22
CA ASP A 77 9.16 -9.96 -11.42
C ASP A 77 9.00 -11.44 -11.79
N LEU A 78 7.84 -11.85 -12.32
CA LEU A 78 7.62 -13.20 -12.82
C LEU A 78 8.42 -13.45 -14.10
N ARG A 79 8.36 -12.49 -15.04
CA ARG A 79 8.96 -12.56 -16.37
C ARG A 79 10.47 -12.32 -16.38
N ARG A 80 11.03 -11.80 -15.29
CA ARG A 80 12.47 -11.72 -15.08
C ARG A 80 12.83 -12.66 -13.94
N PRO A 81 13.64 -13.71 -14.13
CA PRO A 81 14.08 -14.60 -13.05
C PRO A 81 15.10 -13.91 -12.12
N ASN A 82 14.87 -12.63 -11.82
CA ASN A 82 15.79 -11.82 -11.06
C ASN A 82 15.22 -11.71 -9.66
N HIS A 83 15.92 -12.36 -8.75
CA HIS A 83 15.87 -12.26 -7.28
C HIS A 83 16.01 -10.81 -6.75
N SER A 84 15.56 -9.79 -7.48
CA SER A 84 15.90 -8.40 -7.27
C SER A 84 15.12 -7.83 -6.09
N LEU A 85 13.81 -8.10 -5.99
CA LEU A 85 13.00 -7.66 -4.85
C LEU A 85 13.36 -8.40 -3.57
N GLU A 86 13.51 -9.73 -3.63
CA GLU A 86 13.91 -10.53 -2.46
C GLU A 86 15.30 -10.10 -1.95
N LYS A 87 16.28 -9.87 -2.84
CA LYS A 87 17.61 -9.37 -2.45
C LYS A 87 17.55 -7.93 -1.94
N LEU A 88 16.72 -7.08 -2.54
CA LEU A 88 16.53 -5.70 -2.11
C LEU A 88 15.91 -5.64 -0.71
N GLN A 89 14.92 -6.49 -0.43
CA GLN A 89 14.31 -6.63 0.89
C GLN A 89 15.32 -7.15 1.92
N ASN A 90 16.04 -8.22 1.58
CA ASN A 90 17.10 -8.73 2.45
C ASN A 90 18.21 -7.70 2.71
N TYR A 91 18.56 -6.88 1.71
CA TYR A 91 19.51 -5.78 1.85
C TYR A 91 18.97 -4.72 2.82
N ALA A 92 17.75 -4.22 2.59
CA ALA A 92 17.11 -3.23 3.44
C ALA A 92 17.01 -3.71 4.89
N ASP A 93 16.52 -4.93 5.11
CA ASP A 93 16.44 -5.54 6.45
C ASP A 93 17.80 -5.70 7.11
N SER A 94 18.86 -5.98 6.35
CA SER A 94 20.22 -6.07 6.89
C SER A 94 20.77 -4.71 7.33
N ARG A 95 20.42 -3.63 6.62
CA ARG A 95 20.89 -2.26 6.88
C ARG A 95 20.13 -1.62 8.03
N ILE A 96 18.81 -1.82 8.10
CA ILE A 96 17.98 -1.43 9.25
C ILE A 96 18.48 -2.11 10.54
N ARG A 97 18.82 -3.40 10.48
CA ARG A 97 19.40 -4.12 11.63
C ARG A 97 20.77 -3.59 12.06
N LYS A 98 21.51 -2.94 11.15
CA LYS A 98 22.79 -2.28 11.45
C LYS A 98 22.63 -0.85 11.99
N GLY A 99 21.40 -0.34 12.04
CA GLY A 99 21.08 0.98 12.59
C GLY A 99 20.90 2.09 11.56
N ASP A 100 20.91 1.77 10.25
CA ASP A 100 20.61 2.76 9.21
C ASP A 100 19.13 3.17 9.29
N SER A 101 18.85 4.47 9.10
CA SER A 101 17.47 4.98 9.05
C SER A 101 16.79 4.64 7.73
N LYS A 102 15.46 4.53 7.75
CA LYS A 102 14.69 4.25 6.54
C LYS A 102 14.81 5.38 5.52
N GLU A 103 14.90 6.62 5.98
CA GLU A 103 15.06 7.80 5.14
C GLU A 103 16.39 7.77 4.38
N PHE A 104 17.48 7.40 5.06
CA PHE A 104 18.80 7.25 4.44
C PHE A 104 18.82 6.10 3.42
N LEU A 105 18.19 4.98 3.75
CA LEU A 105 18.01 3.86 2.84
C LEU A 105 17.17 4.24 1.62
N LYS A 106 16.10 5.02 1.80
CA LYS A 106 15.26 5.50 0.71
C LYS A 106 16.08 6.33 -0.28
N GLU A 107 16.81 7.32 0.23
CA GLU A 107 17.70 8.16 -0.59
C GLU A 107 18.75 7.33 -1.35
N THR A 108 19.44 6.42 -0.65
CA THR A 108 20.47 5.55 -1.25
C THR A 108 19.90 4.67 -2.37
N LEU A 109 18.69 4.13 -2.19
CA LEU A 109 18.06 3.26 -3.19
C LEU A 109 17.54 4.06 -4.39
N LEU A 110 17.00 5.25 -4.17
CA LEU A 110 16.61 6.16 -5.24
C LEU A 110 17.82 6.61 -6.07
N GLU A 111 18.94 6.96 -5.43
CA GLU A 111 20.21 7.30 -6.11
C GLU A 111 20.77 6.13 -6.92
N ALA A 112 20.59 4.91 -6.45
CA ALA A 112 20.96 3.70 -7.18
C ALA A 112 20.04 3.38 -8.37
N GLY A 113 19.00 4.20 -8.60
CA GLY A 113 18.09 4.10 -9.74
C GLY A 113 16.87 3.21 -9.52
N TRP A 114 16.55 2.85 -8.27
CA TRP A 114 15.30 2.16 -7.96
C TRP A 114 14.13 3.13 -8.01
N SER A 115 12.98 2.65 -8.49
CA SER A 115 11.73 3.45 -8.50
C SER A 115 11.22 3.67 -7.08
N GLU A 116 10.66 4.85 -6.83
CA GLU A 116 10.14 5.25 -5.51
C GLU A 116 9.13 4.25 -4.95
N ASP A 117 8.21 3.75 -5.79
CA ASP A 117 7.21 2.76 -5.38
C ASP A 117 7.84 1.46 -4.84
N VAL A 118 8.94 1.01 -5.45
CA VAL A 118 9.66 -0.21 -5.02
C VAL A 118 10.39 0.04 -3.71
N VAL A 119 10.97 1.22 -3.56
CA VAL A 119 11.68 1.63 -2.34
C VAL A 119 10.71 1.75 -1.17
N ASP A 120 9.56 2.38 -1.37
CA ASP A 120 8.51 2.52 -0.35
C ASP A 120 7.92 1.17 0.02
N LEU A 121 7.71 0.30 -0.97
CA LEU A 121 7.24 -1.06 -0.78
C LEU A 121 8.20 -1.90 0.09
N VAL A 122 9.51 -1.82 -0.18
CA VAL A 122 10.53 -2.58 0.56
C VAL A 122 10.73 -2.03 1.96
N LEU A 123 10.75 -0.70 2.13
CA LEU A 123 10.99 -0.05 3.41
C LEU A 123 9.76 0.04 4.31
N LYS A 124 8.58 -0.33 3.80
CA LYS A 124 7.29 -0.24 4.51
C LYS A 124 7.09 1.18 5.04
N LEU A 125 7.22 2.16 4.14
CA LEU A 125 7.02 3.58 4.41
C LEU A 125 5.57 3.99 4.22
#